data_AF-A0A8J3PWB9-F1
#
_entry.id   AF-A0A8J3PWB9-F1
#
_cell.length_a   1.000
_cell.length_b   1.000
_cell.length_c   1.000
_cell.angle_alpha   90.00
_cell.angle_beta   90.00
_cell.angle_gamma   90.00
#
_symmetry.space_group_name_H-M   'P 1'
#
loop_
_entity.id
_entity.type
_entity.pdbx_description
1 polymer ?
#
loop_
_entity_poly.entity_id
_entity_poly.type
_entity_poly.pdbx_seq_one_letter_code
_entity_poly.pdbx_strand_id
1 'polypeptide(L)'
;MTEEQRSPSGKPMVPATPKDVIHIRIGSLALVLCAGIGLLAGLTRLWWLIAIVAVVALALVADMVLAVRRQRTLGGGPESRG
;
A
#
# COMPACT_ATOMS: atom_id res chain seq x y z
N MET A 1 -25.19 1.43 -23.98
CA MET A 1 -24.05 0.63 -24.47
C MET A 1 -22.89 0.92 -23.52
N THR A 2 -22.58 -0.03 -22.64
CA THR A 2 -21.54 0.09 -21.62
C THR A 2 -20.20 -0.17 -22.31
N GLU A 3 -19.38 0.86 -22.49
CA GLU A 3 -17.98 0.67 -22.91
C GLU A 3 -17.27 -0.16 -21.84
N GLU A 4 -16.93 -1.41 -22.16
CA GLU A 4 -16.01 -2.19 -21.35
C GLU A 4 -14.67 -1.45 -21.31
N GLN A 5 -14.32 -0.87 -20.16
CA GLN A 5 -13.00 -0.32 -19.96
C GLN A 5 -11.98 -1.43 -20.14
N ARG A 6 -11.22 -1.33 -21.23
CA ARG A 6 -10.22 -2.31 -21.62
C ARG A 6 -8.89 -1.88 -21.01
N SER A 7 -8.25 -2.81 -20.29
CA SER A 7 -6.86 -2.61 -19.85
C SER A 7 -5.96 -2.32 -21.06
N PRO A 8 -4.89 -1.52 -20.95
CA PRO A 8 -3.93 -1.28 -22.04
C PRO A 8 -3.33 -2.56 -22.66
N SER A 9 -3.45 -3.72 -21.98
CA SER A 9 -3.10 -5.04 -22.52
C SER A 9 -4.21 -5.71 -23.36
N GLY A 10 -5.35 -5.06 -23.61
CA GLY A 10 -6.47 -5.60 -24.40
C GLY A 10 -7.35 -6.64 -23.69
N LYS A 11 -7.08 -6.92 -22.42
CA LYS A 11 -7.84 -7.88 -21.60
C LYS A 11 -9.05 -7.21 -20.93
N PRO A 12 -10.20 -7.90 -20.82
CA PRO A 12 -11.37 -7.41 -20.10
C PRO A 12 -10.98 -7.09 -18.65
N MET A 13 -11.34 -5.91 -18.18
CA MET A 13 -10.95 -5.42 -16.87
C MET A 13 -11.87 -6.04 -15.82
N VAL A 14 -11.38 -7.08 -15.15
CA VAL A 14 -12.05 -7.73 -14.02
C VAL A 14 -11.98 -6.78 -12.82
N PRO A 15 -13.06 -6.62 -12.02
CA PRO A 15 -13.04 -5.79 -10.80
C PRO A 15 -11.81 -6.13 -9.95
N ALA A 16 -11.12 -5.08 -9.49
CA ALA A 16 -9.81 -5.07 -8.83
C ALA A 16 -9.28 -6.45 -8.42
N THR A 17 -8.17 -6.87 -9.02
CA THR A 17 -7.54 -8.15 -8.70
C THR A 17 -7.38 -8.27 -7.18
N PRO A 18 -7.93 -9.31 -6.51
CA PRO A 18 -8.02 -9.39 -5.05
C PRO A 18 -6.67 -9.19 -4.33
N LYS A 19 -5.56 -9.45 -5.06
CA LYS A 19 -4.20 -9.19 -4.61
C LYS A 19 -3.90 -7.73 -4.28
N ASP A 20 -4.43 -6.76 -5.01
CA ASP A 20 -4.11 -5.34 -4.77
C ASP A 20 -4.74 -4.82 -3.48
N VAL A 21 -5.97 -5.24 -3.19
CA VAL A 21 -6.67 -4.90 -1.93
C VAL A 21 -5.97 -5.55 -0.73
N ILE A 22 -5.52 -6.80 -0.88
CA ILE A 22 -4.75 -7.50 0.15
C ILE A 22 -3.42 -6.80 0.42
N HIS A 23 -2.71 -6.36 -0.63
CA HIS A 23 -1.41 -5.68 -0.48
C HIS A 23 -1.52 -4.36 0.29
N ILE A 24 -2.54 -3.55 -0.02
CA ILE A 24 -2.82 -2.30 0.71
C ILE A 24 -3.20 -2.59 2.17
N ARG A 25 -4.04 -3.61 2.41
CA ARG A 25 -4.44 -4.00 3.77
C ARG A 25 -3.25 -4.49 4.59
N ILE A 26 -2.41 -5.36 4.04
CA ILE A 26 -1.22 -5.90 4.71
C ILE A 26 -0.25 -4.76 5.04
N GLY A 27 0.03 -3.86 4.10
CA GLY A 27 0.91 -2.72 4.34
C GLY A 27 0.39 -1.79 5.45
N SER A 28 -0.92 -1.50 5.44
CA SER A 28 -1.55 -0.66 6.46
C SER A 28 -1.48 -1.31 7.86
N LEU A 29 -1.76 -2.60 7.95
CA LEU A 29 -1.72 -3.37 9.19
C LEU A 29 -0.29 -3.43 9.76
N ALA A 30 0.71 -3.61 8.89
CA ALA A 30 2.12 -3.59 9.27
C ALA A 30 2.59 -2.20 9.76
N LEU A 31 2.09 -1.12 9.15
CA LEU A 31 2.37 0.26 9.59
C LEU A 31 1.80 0.55 10.99
N VAL A 32 0.56 0.13 11.25
CA VAL A 32 -0.04 0.25 12.59
C VAL A 32 0.76 -0.52 13.63
N LEU A 33 1.21 -1.74 13.30
CA LEU A 33 2.07 -2.53 14.17
C LEU A 33 3.40 -1.81 14.46
N CYS A 34 4.06 -1.28 13.42
CA CYS A 34 5.29 -0.51 13.56
C CYS A 34 5.09 0.72 14.45
N ALA A 35 3.96 1.42 14.32
CA ALA A 35 3.65 2.56 15.17
C ALA A 35 3.54 2.17 16.65
N GLY A 36 2.84 1.07 16.96
CA GLY A 36 2.73 0.56 18.33
C GLY A 36 4.07 0.15 18.93
N ILE A 37 4.87 -0.62 18.18
CA ILE A 37 6.21 -1.06 18.62
C ILE A 37 7.14 0.15 18.78
N GLY A 38 7.11 1.10 17.83
CA GLY A 38 7.91 2.31 17.88
C GLY A 38 7.59 3.19 19.09
N LEU A 39 6.30 3.32 19.44
CA LEU A 39 5.86 4.03 20.64
C LEU A 39 6.41 3.36 21.91
N LEU A 40 6.29 2.03 22.00
CA LEU A 40 6.83 1.25 23.13
C LEU A 40 8.35 1.35 23.24
N ALA A 41 9.05 1.27 22.10
CA ALA A 41 10.50 1.39 22.03
C ALA A 41 10.98 2.79 22.48
N GLY A 42 10.24 3.83 22.11
CA GLY A 42 10.47 5.20 22.56
C GLY A 42 10.29 5.36 24.07
N LEU A 43 9.20 4.83 24.63
CA LEU A 43 8.94 4.85 26.07
C LEU A 43 10.00 4.09 26.88
N THR A 44 10.47 2.96 26.36
CA THR A 44 11.49 2.11 27.00
C THR A 44 12.92 2.57 26.73
N ARG A 45 13.13 3.62 25.91
CA ARG A 45 14.43 4.12 25.46
C ARG A 45 15.31 3.03 24.83
N LEU A 46 14.71 2.03 24.20
CA LEU A 46 15.44 0.99 23.46
C LEU A 46 15.84 1.52 22.08
N TRP A 47 16.93 2.28 22.05
CA TRP A 47 17.43 2.95 20.83
C TRP A 47 17.68 2.02 19.65
N TRP A 48 18.18 0.81 19.91
CA TRP A 48 18.41 -0.20 18.86
C TRP A 48 17.09 -0.69 18.23
N LEU A 49 16.05 -0.87 19.05
CA LEU A 49 14.73 -1.27 18.56
C LEU A 49 14.07 -0.14 17.77
N ILE A 50 14.23 1.12 18.21
CA ILE A 50 13.77 2.30 17.46
C ILE A 50 14.39 2.33 16.07
N ALA A 51 15.70 2.07 15.95
CA ALA A 51 16.39 2.04 14.66
C ALA A 51 15.82 0.94 13.74
N ILE A 52 15.59 -0.27 14.26
CA ILE A 52 14.99 -1.38 13.50
C ILE A 52 13.58 -1.01 13.03
N VAL A 53 12.73 -0.51 13.93
CA VAL A 53 11.36 -0.11 13.60
C VAL A 53 11.35 1.00 12.56
N ALA A 54 12.23 1.98 12.67
CA ALA A 54 12.35 3.06 11.69
C ALA A 54 12.69 2.53 10.29
N VAL A 55 13.66 1.61 10.19
CA VAL A 55 14.05 0.99 8.91
C VAL A 55 12.88 0.20 8.31
N VAL A 56 12.18 -0.60 9.12
CA VAL A 56 11.01 -1.38 8.66
C VAL A 56 9.88 -0.46 8.21
N ALA A 57 9.59 0.60 8.96
CA ALA A 57 8.56 1.58 8.60
C ALA A 57 8.89 2.26 7.27
N LEU A 58 10.15 2.66 7.05
CA LEU A 58 10.62 3.22 5.79
C LEU A 58 10.44 2.25 4.62
N ALA A 59 10.77 0.97 4.80
CA ALA A 59 10.57 -0.05 3.78
C ALA A 59 9.09 -0.23 3.42
N LEU A 60 8.19 -0.26 4.41
CA LEU A 60 6.74 -0.34 4.19
C LEU A 60 6.19 0.88 3.45
N VAL A 61 6.63 2.09 3.81
CA VAL A 61 6.25 3.31 3.10
C VAL A 61 6.72 3.27 1.65
N ALA A 62 7.97 2.84 1.41
CA ALA A 62 8.51 2.73 0.06
C ALA A 62 7.70 1.72 -0.79
N ASP A 63 7.36 0.56 -0.22
CA ASP A 63 6.56 -0.45 -0.89
C ASP A 63 5.14 0.06 -1.20
N MET A 64 4.49 0.74 -0.25
CA MET A 64 3.21 1.41 -0.48
C MET A 64 3.29 2.46 -1.58
N VAL A 65 4.31 3.32 -1.56
CA VAL A 65 4.49 4.35 -2.59
C VAL A 65 4.72 3.72 -3.95
N LEU A 66 5.51 2.65 -4.04
CA LEU A 66 5.70 1.88 -5.27
C LEU A 66 4.40 1.24 -5.75
N ALA A 67 3.60 0.66 -4.85
CA ALA A 67 2.30 0.08 -5.17
C ALA A 67 1.32 1.14 -5.70
N VAL A 68 1.23 2.31 -5.04
CA VAL A 68 0.40 3.43 -5.48
C VAL A 68 0.89 3.98 -6.82
N ARG A 69 2.21 4.11 -7.01
CA ARG A 69 2.79 4.52 -8.30
C ARG A 69 2.49 3.51 -9.39
N ARG A 70 2.56 2.21 -9.10
CA ARG A 70 2.24 1.14 -10.03
C ARG A 70 0.76 1.17 -10.43
N GLN A 71 -0.14 1.46 -9.48
CA GLN A 71 -1.57 1.70 -9.77
C GLN A 71 -1.77 2.93 -10.68
N ARG A 72 -1.02 4.02 -10.47
CA ARG A 72 -1.07 5.21 -11.34
C ARG A 72 -0.54 4.93 -12.75
N THR A 73 0.54 4.18 -12.88
CA THR A 73 1.15 3.85 -14.19
C THR A 73 0.32 2.84 -14.99
N LEU A 74 -0.44 1.96 -14.33
CA LEU A 74 -1.31 0.97 -14.99
C LEU A 74 -2.66 1.53 -15.45
N GLY A 75 -2.91 2.84 -15.25
CA GLY A 75 -4.14 3.51 -15.67
C GLY A 75 -5.28 3.23 -14.70
N GLY A 76 -5.32 3.99 -13.61
CA GLY A 76 -6.50 4.06 -12.75
C GLY A 76 -7.69 4.61 -13.54
N GLY A 77 -8.68 3.77 -13.79
CA GLY A 77 -10.03 4.20 -14.14
C GLY A 77 -10.97 4.04 -12.93
N PRO A 78 -12.12 4.73 -12.90
CA PRO A 78 -12.47 6.04 -13.45
C PRO A 78 -12.61 7.08 -12.34
N GLU A 79 -12.69 8.33 -12.75
CA GLU A 79 -13.08 9.47 -11.92
C GLU A 79 -14.24 9.16 -10.98
N SER A 80 -14.08 9.68 -9.76
CA SER A 80 -15.15 10.17 -8.91
C SER A 80 -16.28 10.79 -9.74
N ARG A 81 -17.38 10.05 -9.85
CA ARG A 81 -18.71 10.61 -10.14
C ARG A 81 -19.67 10.01 -9.13
N GLY A 82 -20.04 10.84 -8.15
CA GLY A 82 -21.03 10.56 -7.12
C GLY A 82 -20.52 10.90 -5.74
#